data_AF-A0A3T0Y1T7-F1
#
_entry.id   AF-A0A3T0Y1T7-F1
#
_cell.length_a   1.000
_cell.length_b   1.000
_cell.length_c   1.000
_cell.angle_alpha   90.00
_cell.angle_beta   90.00
_cell.angle_gamma   90.00
#
_symmetry.space_group_name_H-M   'P 1'
#
loop_
_entity.id
_entity.type
_entity.pdbx_description
1 polymer ?
#
loop_
_entity_poly.entity_id
_entity_poly.type
_entity_poly.pdbx_seq_one_letter_code
_entity_poly.pdbx_strand_id
1 'polypeptide(L)'
;MDELAAFILARIEEDEVLLTGGDMMPAMAEERLLAECEAKRRLIAHVQRIEWNIKPVEDQNYMRRILELLALPWIGHPEYDTRWDS
;
A
#
# COMPACT_ATOMS: atom_id res chain seq x y z
N MET A 1 1.90 -7.45 10.33
CA MET A 1 2.50 -6.86 9.12
C MET A 1 1.75 -7.34 7.88
N ASP A 2 1.49 -8.64 7.78
CA ASP A 2 0.85 -9.24 6.60
C ASP A 2 -0.59 -8.76 6.34
N GLU A 3 -1.43 -8.59 7.37
CA GLU A 3 -2.80 -8.07 7.20
C GLU A 3 -2.81 -6.66 6.59
N LEU A 4 -1.97 -5.76 7.11
CA LEU A 4 -1.83 -4.39 6.61
C LEU A 4 -1.25 -4.36 5.19
N ALA A 5 -0.27 -5.22 4.89
CA ALA A 5 0.28 -5.36 3.55
C ALA A 5 -0.78 -5.88 2.55
N ALA A 6 -1.58 -6.86 2.96
CA ALA A 6 -2.67 -7.42 2.15
C ALA A 6 -3.76 -6.37 1.86
N PHE A 7 -4.14 -5.59 2.88
CA PHE A 7 -5.06 -4.47 2.71
C PHE A 7 -4.55 -3.47 1.67
N ILE A 8 -3.30 -3.01 1.79
CA ILE A 8 -2.70 -2.06 0.84
C ILE A 8 -2.67 -2.65 -0.58
N LEU A 9 -2.31 -3.92 -0.74
CA LEU A 9 -2.28 -4.57 -2.06
C LEU A 9 -3.66 -4.63 -2.71
N ALA A 10 -4.70 -4.97 -1.94
CA ALA A 10 -6.07 -4.99 -2.44
C ALA A 10 -6.52 -3.59 -2.91
N ARG A 11 -6.17 -2.54 -2.16
CA ARG A 11 -6.53 -1.17 -2.56
C ARG A 11 -5.75 -0.68 -3.78
N ILE A 12 -4.49 -1.08 -3.94
CA ILE A 12 -3.72 -0.80 -5.15
C ILE A 12 -4.37 -1.46 -6.37
N GLU A 13 -4.84 -2.70 -6.24
CA GLU A 13 -5.54 -3.40 -7.33
C GLU A 13 -6.83 -2.68 -7.74
N GLU A 14 -7.63 -2.22 -6.77
CA GLU A 14 -8.83 -1.42 -7.03
C GLU A 14 -8.51 -0.09 -7.74
N ASP A 15 -7.49 0.64 -7.27
CA ASP A 15 -7.04 1.88 -7.90
C ASP A 15 -6.63 1.66 -9.35
N GLU A 16 -5.91 0.58 -9.67
CA GLU A 16 -5.50 0.27 -11.03
C GLU A 16 -6.67 -0.08 -11.95
N VAL A 17 -7.66 -0.82 -11.45
CA VAL A 17 -8.89 -1.11 -12.20
C VAL A 17 -9.64 0.18 -12.50
N LEU A 18 -9.71 1.10 -11.53
CA LEU A 18 -10.33 2.41 -11.72
C LEU A 18 -9.60 3.27 -12.75
N LEU A 19 -8.26 3.25 -12.74
CA LEU A 19 -7.43 4.02 -13.67
C LEU A 19 -7.54 3.52 -15.10
N THR A 20 -7.57 2.20 -15.30
CA THR A 20 -7.65 1.59 -16.63
C THR A 20 -9.07 1.55 -17.21
N GLY A 21 -10.10 1.73 -16.37
CA GLY A 21 -11.51 1.72 -16.78
C GLY A 21 -12.15 3.11 -16.95
N GLY A 22 -11.45 4.20 -16.65
CA GLY A 22 -12.02 5.55 -16.57
C GLY A 22 -11.76 6.44 -17.78
N ASP A 23 -12.82 6.80 -18.52
CA ASP A 23 -12.75 7.64 -19.75
C ASP A 23 -12.54 9.16 -19.47
N MET A 24 -12.19 9.53 -18.23
CA MET A 24 -12.23 10.93 -17.73
C MET A 24 -10.90 11.48 -17.20
N MET A 25 -9.83 10.67 -17.19
CA MET A 25 -8.51 11.09 -16.70
C MET A 25 -7.60 11.55 -17.84
N PRO A 26 -6.82 12.65 -17.68
CA PRO A 26 -5.77 12.97 -18.63
C PRO A 26 -4.74 11.82 -18.70
N ALA A 27 -4.35 11.39 -19.89
CA ALA A 27 -3.45 10.24 -20.08
C ALA A 27 -2.13 10.34 -19.28
N MET A 28 -1.53 11.54 -19.18
CA MET A 28 -0.33 11.75 -18.36
C MET A 28 -0.58 11.55 -16.85
N ALA A 29 -1.80 11.84 -16.37
CA ALA A 29 -2.17 11.60 -14.98
C ALA A 29 -2.40 10.11 -14.72
N GLU A 30 -2.98 9.39 -15.69
CA GLU A 30 -3.16 7.94 -15.64
C GLU A 30 -1.80 7.21 -15.57
N GLU A 31 -0.88 7.49 -16.50
CA GLU A 31 0.46 6.88 -16.50
C GLU A 31 1.21 7.10 -15.19
N ARG A 32 1.15 8.33 -14.64
CA ARG A 32 1.76 8.65 -13.35
C ARG A 32 1.15 7.83 -12.21
N LEU A 33 -0.18 7.72 -12.16
CA LEU A 33 -0.86 7.01 -11.08
C LEU A 33 -0.65 5.49 -11.15
N LEU A 34 -0.57 4.93 -12.36
CA LEU A 34 -0.16 3.53 -12.56
C LEU A 34 1.29 3.30 -12.10
N ALA A 35 2.20 4.23 -12.41
CA ALA A 35 3.58 4.16 -11.93
C ALA A 35 3.68 4.26 -10.40
N GLU A 36 2.82 5.08 -9.76
CA GLU A 36 2.71 5.16 -8.30
C GLU A 36 2.18 3.85 -7.70
N CYS A 37 1.19 3.20 -8.32
CA CYS A 37 0.67 1.89 -7.91
C CYS A 37 1.76 0.82 -7.96
N GLU A 38 2.52 0.76 -9.06
CA GLU A 38 3.65 -0.16 -9.22
C GLU A 38 4.76 0.10 -8.20
N ALA A 39 5.08 1.36 -7.91
CA ALA A 39 6.06 1.73 -6.89
C ALA A 39 5.63 1.24 -5.49
N LYS A 40 4.36 1.42 -5.14
CA LYS A 40 3.80 0.91 -3.87
C LYS A 40 3.88 -0.62 -3.82
N ARG A 41 3.52 -1.34 -4.88
CA ARG A 41 3.66 -2.81 -4.94
C ARG A 41 5.09 -3.26 -4.71
N ARG A 42 6.06 -2.61 -5.33
CA ARG A 42 7.49 -2.94 -5.14
C ARG A 42 7.93 -2.73 -3.69
N LEU A 43 7.46 -1.69 -3.03
CA LEU A 43 7.70 -1.48 -1.61
C LEU A 43 7.09 -2.60 -0.77
N ILE A 44 5.81 -2.94 -0.97
CA ILE A 44 5.16 -4.03 -0.22
C ILE A 44 5.88 -5.36 -0.48
N ALA A 45 6.22 -5.67 -1.72
CA ALA A 45 6.95 -6.88 -2.08
C ALA A 45 8.38 -6.91 -1.49
N HIS A 46 9.00 -5.75 -1.25
CA HIS A 46 10.26 -5.68 -0.52
C HIS A 46 10.05 -6.03 0.96
N VAL A 47 9.03 -5.46 1.61
CA VAL A 47 8.69 -5.75 3.01
C VAL A 47 8.36 -7.22 3.22
N GLN A 48 7.58 -7.83 2.33
CA GLN A 48 7.16 -9.23 2.43
C GLN A 48 8.31 -10.23 2.23
N ARG A 49 9.41 -9.83 1.57
CA ARG A 49 10.59 -10.70 1.39
C ARG A 49 11.50 -10.75 2.62
N ILE A 50 11.31 -9.84 3.57
CA ILE A 50 12.15 -9.78 4.76
C ILE A 50 11.65 -10.80 5.78
N GLU A 51 12.56 -11.64 6.27
CA GLU A 51 12.29 -12.54 7.39
C GLU A 51 12.27 -11.73 8.70
N TRP A 52 11.10 -11.19 9.06
CA TRP A 52 10.98 -10.24 10.17
C TRP A 52 11.26 -10.85 11.55
N ASN A 53 11.05 -12.15 11.72
CA ASN A 53 11.32 -12.93 12.93
C ASN A 53 12.79 -12.85 13.41
N ILE A 54 13.74 -12.61 12.50
CA ILE A 54 15.18 -12.51 12.81
C ILE A 54 15.68 -11.06 12.84
N LYS A 55 14.81 -10.08 12.59
CA LYS A 55 15.16 -8.66 12.59
C LYS A 55 14.93 -8.01 13.95
N PRO A 56 15.73 -7.00 14.33
CA PRO A 56 15.48 -6.20 15.52
C PRO A 56 14.03 -5.67 15.57
N VAL A 57 13.46 -5.59 16.76
CA VAL A 57 12.09 -5.07 16.97
C VAL A 57 11.97 -3.62 16.46
N GLU A 58 13.03 -2.83 16.55
CA GLU A 58 13.08 -1.46 16.03
C GLU A 58 12.90 -1.42 14.51
N ASP A 59 13.55 -2.32 13.76
CA ASP A 59 13.39 -2.43 12.30
C ASP A 59 11.96 -2.85 11.93
N GLN A 60 11.40 -3.81 12.68
CA GLN A 60 10.02 -4.25 12.50
C GLN A 60 9.03 -3.10 12.72
N ASN A 61 9.20 -2.33 13.80
CA ASN A 61 8.37 -1.18 14.13
C ASN A 61 8.50 -0.08 13.07
N TYR A 62 9.72 0.21 12.63
CA TYR A 62 9.98 1.20 11.59
C TYR A 62 9.27 0.83 10.29
N MET A 63 9.37 -0.42 9.85
CA MET A 63 8.75 -0.85 8.60
C MET A 63 7.24 -0.99 8.73
N ARG A 64 6.72 -1.41 9.89
CA ARG A 64 5.29 -1.32 10.20
C ARG A 64 4.80 0.12 10.06
N ARG A 65 5.54 1.09 10.59
CA ARG A 65 5.19 2.52 10.46
C ARG A 65 5.12 2.99 9.01
N ILE A 66 6.05 2.56 8.16
CA ILE A 66 5.99 2.87 6.74
C ILE A 66 4.71 2.32 6.09
N LEU A 67 4.31 1.09 6.42
CA LEU A 67 3.06 0.53 5.92
C LEU A 67 1.81 1.28 6.41
N GLU A 68 1.79 1.70 7.67
CA GLU A 68 0.68 2.48 8.24
C GLU A 68 0.50 3.80 7.46
N LEU A 69 1.60 4.50 7.19
CA LEU A 69 1.60 5.72 6.40
C LEU A 69 1.14 5.48 4.96
N LEU A 70 1.53 4.35 4.35
CA LEU A 70 1.08 3.96 3.02
C LEU A 70 -0.42 3.66 2.97
N ALA A 71 -1.04 3.25 4.08
CA ALA A 71 -2.45 2.92 4.15
C ALA A 71 -3.37 4.15 4.36
N LEU A 72 -2.81 5.29 4.78
CA LEU A 72 -3.57 6.53 5.05
C LEU A 72 -4.52 7.01 3.92
N PRO A 73 -4.20 6.85 2.63
CA PRO A 73 -5.14 7.22 1.56
C PRO A 73 -6.51 6.53 1.69
N TRP A 74 -6.56 5.38 2.35
CA TRP A 74 -7.76 4.58 2.53
C TRP A 74 -8.30 4.58 3.96
N ILE A 75 -7.96 5.58 4.78
CA ILE A 75 -8.46 5.69 6.17
C ILE A 75 -9.99 5.71 6.29
N GLY A 76 -10.69 6.20 5.24
CA GLY A 76 -12.15 6.17 5.16
C GLY A 76 -12.75 4.87 4.62
N HIS A 77 -11.92 3.87 4.30
CA HIS A 77 -12.38 2.63 3.69
C HIS A 77 -13.00 1.69 4.75
N PRO A 78 -14.13 1.00 4.47
CA PRO A 78 -14.80 0.13 5.45
C PRO A 78 -13.93 -1.01 6.01
N GLU A 79 -12.95 -1.46 5.22
CA GLU A 79 -11.99 -2.52 5.62
C GLU A 79 -10.73 -1.96 6.30
N TYR A 80 -10.63 -0.64 6.45
CA TYR A 80 -9.52 -0.02 7.17
C TYR A 80 -9.63 -0.31 8.66
N ASP A 81 -8.54 -0.77 9.28
CA ASP A 81 -8.50 -1.07 10.70
C ASP A 81 -7.83 0.06 11.49
N THR A 82 -8.58 0.69 12.39
CA THR A 82 -8.09 1.76 13.29
C THR A 82 -6.87 1.38 14.15
N ARG A 83 -6.55 0.09 14.31
CA ARG A 83 -5.29 -0.37 14.94
C ARG A 83 -4.04 -0.01 14.12
N TRP A 84 -4.21 0.46 12.90
CA TRP A 84 -3.14 0.96 12.02
C TRP A 84 -2.88 2.47 12.18
N ASP A 85 -3.72 3.20 12.94
CA ASP A 85 -3.59 4.65 13.18
C ASP A 85 -2.49 5.04 14.21
N SER A 86 -1.46 4.19 14.39
CA SER A 86 -0.50 4.33 15.51
C SER A 86 0.29 5.63 15.59
#